data_AF-A0AAD7BYY7-F1
#
_entry.id   AF-A0AAD7BYY7-F1
#
_cell.length_a   1.000
_cell.length_b   1.000
_cell.length_c   1.000
_cell.angle_alpha   90.00
_cell.angle_beta   90.00
_cell.angle_gamma   90.00
#
_symmetry.space_group_name_H-M   'P 1'
#
loop_
_entity.id
_entity.type
_entity.pdbx_description
1 polymer ?
#
loop_
_entity_poly.entity_id
_entity_poly.type
_entity_poly.pdbx_seq_one_letter_code
_entity_poly.pdbx_strand_id
1 'polypeptide(L)'
;METRILDVDLDRHTVKLLKRTAARDTCIRVWLSCHFCISLLSSYNLDFPVDCDDEYWETDDPATAFKQPLGKPSITSYAIAYCKLIEIIGMAQRTIYEENPKSGNDEWTKEVIANLDSALNDWIDQVPMHLRWDPHMVDPVFATQSAVLYACYYHVQIQIHRIFVNCPNMGLGVPVYASLAICTSSARACSHVMDVATRKGFLTNPYLLNAVFDSALLLLLNVWGGRHVGITVDPKKCMQDVEMCIRVFQVYEPRSV
;
A
#
# COMPACT_ATOMS: atom_id res chain seq x y z
N MET A 1 21.01 22.48 -6.75
CA MET A 1 21.55 21.13 -7.04
C MET A 1 20.42 20.26 -7.59
N GLU A 2 19.62 20.76 -8.54
CA GLU A 2 18.31 20.19 -8.92
C GLU A 2 18.26 19.61 -10.35
N THR A 3 19.35 19.68 -11.10
CA THR A 3 19.32 19.34 -12.54
C THR A 3 20.03 18.03 -12.91
N ARG A 4 20.75 17.37 -12.00
CA ARG A 4 21.56 16.18 -12.37
C ARG A 4 20.80 14.86 -12.45
N ILE A 5 19.62 14.73 -11.83
CA ILE A 5 18.86 13.46 -11.84
C ILE A 5 18.09 13.28 -13.17
N LEU A 6 17.78 14.37 -13.87
CA LEU A 6 16.98 14.34 -15.10
C LEU A 6 17.73 13.87 -16.36
N ASP A 7 19.08 13.85 -16.31
CA ASP A 7 19.98 13.53 -17.43
C ASP A 7 20.53 12.09 -17.42
N VAL A 8 20.08 11.24 -16.49
CA VAL A 8 20.45 9.81 -16.54
C VAL A 8 19.57 9.13 -17.59
N ASP A 9 20.07 9.09 -18.83
CA ASP A 9 19.44 8.39 -19.93
C ASP A 9 19.65 6.87 -19.75
N LEU A 10 18.75 6.25 -19.00
CA LEU A 10 18.77 4.80 -18.75
C LEU A 10 18.39 4.07 -20.03
N ASP A 11 19.32 3.28 -20.57
CA ASP A 11 19.05 2.48 -21.76
C ASP A 11 17.93 1.44 -21.51
N ARG A 12 17.29 0.97 -22.60
CA ARG A 12 16.17 0.03 -22.57
C ARG A 12 16.50 -1.29 -21.86
N HIS A 13 17.75 -1.74 -21.91
CA HIS A 13 18.20 -2.96 -21.21
C HIS A 13 18.29 -2.71 -19.70
N THR A 14 18.83 -1.57 -19.28
CA THR A 14 18.91 -1.17 -17.88
C THR A 14 17.52 -1.00 -17.26
N VAL A 15 16.57 -0.35 -17.96
CA VAL A 15 15.17 -0.26 -17.50
C VAL A 15 14.52 -1.63 -17.36
N LYS A 16 14.75 -2.56 -18.31
CA LYS A 16 14.25 -3.94 -18.22
C LYS A 16 14.86 -4.70 -17.04
N LEU A 17 16.15 -4.51 -16.77
CA LEU A 17 16.83 -5.13 -15.64
C LEU A 17 16.30 -4.60 -14.31
N LEU A 18 16.14 -3.28 -14.17
CA LEU A 18 15.55 -2.65 -13.00
C LEU A 18 14.12 -3.16 -12.74
N LYS A 19 13.27 -3.24 -13.77
CA LYS A 19 11.93 -3.82 -13.64
C LYS A 19 11.97 -5.26 -13.10
N ARG A 20 12.89 -6.10 -13.61
CA ARG A 20 13.04 -7.50 -13.18
C ARG A 20 13.57 -7.62 -11.76
N THR A 21 14.61 -6.88 -11.41
CA THR A 21 15.22 -6.91 -10.08
C THR A 21 14.25 -6.37 -9.04
N ALA A 22 13.59 -5.26 -9.33
CA ALA A 22 12.64 -4.67 -8.40
C ALA A 22 11.39 -5.55 -8.23
N ALA A 23 10.88 -6.17 -9.30
CA ALA A 23 9.83 -7.18 -9.17
C ALA A 23 10.25 -8.35 -8.26
N ARG A 24 11.50 -8.82 -8.36
CA ARG A 24 12.02 -9.91 -7.53
C ARG A 24 12.18 -9.49 -6.07
N ASP A 25 12.82 -8.36 -5.82
CA ASP A 25 13.11 -7.88 -4.46
C ASP A 25 11.84 -7.47 -3.73
N THR A 26 10.90 -6.84 -4.41
CA THR A 26 9.62 -6.51 -3.80
C THR A 26 8.80 -7.77 -3.52
N CYS A 27 8.75 -8.77 -4.42
CA CYS A 27 8.10 -10.05 -4.12
C CYS A 27 8.69 -10.72 -2.87
N ILE A 28 10.02 -10.72 -2.72
CA ILE A 28 10.70 -11.29 -1.53
C ILE A 28 10.38 -10.50 -0.26
N ARG A 29 10.47 -9.16 -0.30
CA ARG A 29 10.21 -8.29 0.85
C ARG A 29 8.75 -8.37 1.31
N VAL A 30 7.82 -8.39 0.37
CA VAL A 30 6.37 -8.44 0.60
C VAL A 30 5.95 -9.82 1.10
N TRP A 31 6.53 -10.90 0.55
CA TRP A 31 6.35 -12.25 1.09
C TRP A 31 6.84 -12.30 2.54
N LEU A 32 8.06 -11.87 2.83
CA LEU A 32 8.59 -11.90 4.21
C LEU A 32 7.80 -11.01 5.19
N SER A 33 7.34 -9.82 4.78
CA SER A 33 6.66 -8.89 5.69
C SER A 33 5.21 -9.28 5.99
N CYS A 34 4.48 -9.83 5.01
CA CYS A 34 3.07 -10.16 5.18
C CYS A 34 2.84 -11.63 5.54
N HIS A 35 3.68 -12.55 5.05
CA HIS A 35 3.51 -13.99 5.31
C HIS A 35 3.56 -14.31 6.81
N PHE A 36 4.39 -13.62 7.60
CA PHE A 36 4.43 -13.85 9.05
C PHE A 36 3.13 -13.43 9.76
N CYS A 37 2.57 -12.26 9.44
CA CYS A 37 1.30 -11.81 10.04
C CYS A 37 0.09 -12.58 9.49
N ILE A 38 0.03 -12.84 8.18
CA ILE A 38 -1.06 -13.59 7.54
C ILE A 38 -1.06 -15.04 8.01
N SER A 39 0.11 -15.67 8.08
CA SER A 39 0.21 -17.06 8.55
C SER A 39 -0.17 -17.19 10.02
N LEU A 40 -0.01 -16.15 10.84
CA LEU A 40 -0.46 -16.16 12.23
C LEU A 40 -1.98 -15.95 12.35
N LEU A 41 -2.57 -15.02 11.60
CA LEU A 41 -4.01 -14.75 11.63
C LEU A 41 -4.84 -15.88 10.98
N SER A 42 -4.41 -16.36 9.81
CA SER A 42 -5.16 -17.35 9.03
C SER A 42 -5.03 -18.79 9.54
N SER A 43 -4.01 -19.12 10.35
CA SER A 43 -3.81 -20.49 10.85
C SER A 43 -4.70 -20.83 12.05
N TYR A 44 -5.21 -19.84 12.77
CA TYR A 44 -5.96 -20.04 14.01
C TYR A 44 -7.47 -19.75 13.92
N ASN A 45 -8.00 -19.32 12.76
CA ASN A 45 -9.43 -19.00 12.56
C ASN A 45 -10.03 -18.20 13.73
N LEU A 46 -9.31 -17.19 14.21
CA LEU A 46 -9.76 -16.35 15.30
C LEU A 46 -10.71 -15.27 14.78
N ASP A 47 -11.80 -15.02 15.51
CA ASP A 47 -12.64 -13.85 15.26
C ASP A 47 -11.82 -12.56 15.45
N PHE A 48 -12.22 -11.49 14.76
CA PHE A 48 -11.64 -10.16 15.01
C PHE A 48 -11.85 -9.74 16.47
N PRO A 49 -10.90 -8.95 17.04
CA PRO A 49 -11.09 -8.44 18.38
C PRO A 49 -12.35 -7.59 18.48
N VAL A 50 -12.96 -7.55 19.66
CA VAL A 50 -14.08 -6.66 19.95
C VAL A 50 -13.61 -5.22 19.76
N ASP A 51 -14.44 -4.39 19.11
CA ASP A 51 -14.14 -2.97 18.89
C ASP A 51 -14.37 -2.16 20.17
N CYS A 52 -13.48 -2.39 21.13
CA CYS A 52 -13.52 -1.83 22.47
C CYS A 52 -12.08 -1.66 22.98
N ASP A 53 -11.78 -0.49 23.53
CA ASP A 53 -10.49 -0.26 24.16
C ASP A 53 -10.35 -1.14 25.41
N ASP A 54 -9.11 -1.52 25.72
CA ASP A 54 -8.74 -2.41 26.83
C ASP A 54 -9.17 -1.85 28.19
N GLU A 55 -9.19 -0.54 28.34
CA GLU A 55 -9.69 0.15 29.54
C GLU A 55 -11.17 -0.13 29.87
N TYR A 56 -11.95 -0.69 28.94
CA TYR A 56 -13.37 -1.05 29.15
C TYR A 56 -13.63 -2.56 29.11
N TRP A 57 -12.59 -3.40 29.15
CA TRP A 57 -12.76 -4.85 29.16
C TRP A 57 -13.18 -5.37 30.54
N GLU A 58 -12.58 -4.82 31.59
CA GLU A 58 -12.84 -5.20 32.98
C GLU A 58 -13.62 -4.09 33.69
N THR A 59 -14.90 -4.34 33.97
CA THR A 59 -15.78 -3.40 34.66
C THR A 59 -16.53 -4.09 35.80
N ASP A 60 -16.83 -3.35 36.87
CA ASP A 60 -17.61 -3.88 38.01
C ASP A 60 -19.02 -4.36 37.60
N ASP A 61 -19.60 -3.76 36.55
CA ASP A 61 -20.86 -4.18 35.94
C ASP A 61 -20.60 -5.04 34.69
N PRO A 62 -20.93 -6.35 34.70
CA PRO A 62 -20.80 -7.22 33.53
C PRO A 62 -21.57 -6.74 32.29
N ALA A 63 -22.62 -5.92 32.45
CA ALA A 63 -23.38 -5.38 31.33
C ALA A 63 -22.63 -4.30 30.54
N THR A 64 -21.59 -3.70 31.13
CA THR A 64 -20.75 -2.67 30.49
C THR A 64 -19.40 -3.20 30.00
N ALA A 65 -19.03 -4.42 30.37
CA ALA A 65 -17.78 -5.06 29.95
C ALA A 65 -17.74 -5.22 28.41
N PHE A 66 -16.57 -4.96 27.83
CA PHE A 66 -16.31 -5.04 26.38
C PHE A 66 -17.18 -4.10 25.52
N LYS A 67 -17.62 -2.98 26.09
CA LYS A 67 -18.40 -1.97 25.36
C LYS A 67 -17.70 -0.63 25.34
N GLN A 68 -17.43 -0.14 24.13
CA GLN A 68 -16.91 1.20 23.96
C GLN A 68 -17.97 2.25 24.36
N PRO A 69 -17.61 3.28 25.14
CA PRO A 69 -18.53 4.34 25.52
C PRO A 69 -19.09 5.11 24.33
N LEU A 70 -20.35 5.53 24.43
CA LEU A 70 -20.99 6.35 23.41
C LEU A 70 -20.21 7.66 23.19
N GLY A 71 -19.90 7.98 21.93
CA GLY A 71 -19.21 9.21 21.57
C GLY A 71 -17.68 9.17 21.77
N LYS A 72 -17.12 8.05 22.27
CA LYS A 72 -15.68 7.83 22.33
C LYS A 72 -15.24 6.85 21.24
N PRO A 73 -14.56 7.30 20.17
CA PRO A 73 -14.03 6.40 19.17
C PRO A 73 -13.01 5.43 19.77
N SER A 74 -13.04 4.18 19.32
CA SER A 74 -12.11 3.14 19.77
C SER A 74 -10.77 3.25 19.05
N ILE A 75 -9.69 3.14 19.81
CA ILE A 75 -8.32 3.02 19.32
C ILE A 75 -8.13 1.63 18.72
N THR A 76 -8.79 0.60 19.30
CA THR A 76 -8.80 -0.78 18.79
C THR A 76 -9.41 -0.89 17.39
N SER A 77 -10.28 0.03 16.97
CA SER A 77 -10.88 0.05 15.62
C SER A 77 -9.82 0.00 14.52
N TYR A 78 -8.64 0.59 14.75
CA TYR A 78 -7.51 0.54 13.82
C TYR A 78 -7.01 -0.88 13.60
N ALA A 79 -6.84 -1.67 14.67
CA ALA A 79 -6.33 -3.04 14.58
C ALA A 79 -7.29 -3.91 13.76
N ILE A 80 -8.60 -3.75 13.97
CA ILE A 80 -9.64 -4.46 13.21
C ILE A 80 -9.57 -4.09 11.73
N ALA A 81 -9.56 -2.80 11.41
CA ALA A 81 -9.47 -2.31 10.03
C ALA A 81 -8.18 -2.77 9.34
N TYR A 82 -7.05 -2.74 10.06
CA TYR A 82 -5.77 -3.19 9.56
C TYR A 82 -5.76 -4.71 9.31
N CYS A 83 -6.27 -5.53 10.22
CA CYS A 83 -6.35 -6.98 10.02
C CYS A 83 -7.20 -7.34 8.81
N LYS A 84 -8.37 -6.71 8.62
CA LYS A 84 -9.20 -6.89 7.42
C LYS A 84 -8.43 -6.56 6.13
N LEU A 85 -7.61 -5.51 6.15
CA LEU A 85 -6.78 -5.16 4.99
C LEU A 85 -5.67 -6.19 4.73
N ILE A 86 -5.08 -6.73 5.81
CA ILE A 86 -4.07 -7.79 5.74
C ILE A 86 -4.65 -9.11 5.21
N GLU A 87 -5.93 -9.40 5.43
CA GLU A 87 -6.58 -10.54 4.77
C GLU A 87 -6.66 -10.35 3.26
N ILE A 88 -7.01 -9.15 2.80
CA ILE A 88 -7.09 -8.82 1.36
C ILE A 88 -5.71 -8.96 0.69
N ILE A 89 -4.65 -8.42 1.30
CA ILE A 89 -3.30 -8.59 0.74
C ILE A 89 -2.87 -10.05 0.75
N GLY A 90 -3.24 -10.84 1.77
CA GLY A 90 -2.93 -12.26 1.83
C GLY A 90 -3.69 -13.10 0.80
N MET A 91 -4.93 -12.72 0.48
CA MET A 91 -5.64 -13.30 -0.67
C MET A 91 -4.92 -12.97 -1.98
N ALA A 92 -4.57 -11.69 -2.20
CA ALA A 92 -3.83 -11.27 -3.39
C ALA A 92 -2.48 -12.00 -3.52
N GLN A 93 -1.75 -12.22 -2.42
CA GLN A 93 -0.48 -12.94 -2.44
C GLN A 93 -0.64 -14.40 -2.90
N ARG A 94 -1.60 -15.12 -2.31
CA ARG A 94 -1.84 -16.54 -2.63
C ARG A 94 -2.31 -16.71 -4.08
N THR A 95 -3.28 -15.91 -4.51
CA THR A 95 -3.89 -16.06 -5.83
C THR A 95 -3.00 -15.50 -6.95
N ILE A 96 -2.30 -14.38 -6.74
CA ILE A 96 -1.52 -13.75 -7.81
C ILE A 96 -0.08 -14.28 -7.89
N TYR A 97 0.54 -14.59 -6.75
CA TYR A 97 1.99 -14.82 -6.68
C TYR A 97 2.38 -16.27 -6.35
N GLU A 98 1.57 -17.02 -5.61
CA GLU A 98 1.84 -18.43 -5.27
C GLU A 98 1.17 -19.40 -6.26
N GLU A 99 -0.10 -19.16 -6.58
CA GLU A 99 -0.80 -19.87 -7.65
C GLU A 99 -0.23 -19.41 -9.00
N ASN A 100 0.64 -20.25 -9.57
CA ASN A 100 1.40 -19.98 -10.78
C ASN A 100 0.48 -19.41 -11.89
N PRO A 101 0.65 -18.14 -12.34
CA PRO A 101 -0.21 -17.55 -13.38
C PRO A 101 -0.20 -18.33 -14.70
N LYS A 102 0.73 -19.27 -14.85
CA LYS A 102 0.85 -20.17 -16.01
C LYS A 102 -0.31 -21.18 -16.13
N SER A 103 -1.11 -21.40 -15.08
CA SER A 103 -2.30 -22.27 -15.13
C SER A 103 -3.63 -21.53 -15.29
N GLY A 104 -3.68 -20.23 -15.01
CA GLY A 104 -4.88 -19.41 -15.21
C GLY A 104 -4.97 -18.93 -16.66
N ASN A 105 -6.14 -19.06 -17.28
CA ASN A 105 -6.40 -18.32 -18.53
C ASN A 105 -6.60 -16.82 -18.22
N ASP A 106 -6.62 -15.98 -19.25
CA ASP A 106 -6.76 -14.53 -19.10
C ASP A 106 -8.02 -14.10 -18.33
N GLU A 107 -9.06 -14.92 -18.37
CA GLU A 107 -10.36 -14.65 -17.73
C GLU A 107 -10.30 -14.86 -16.22
N TRP A 108 -9.62 -15.91 -15.77
CA TRP A 108 -9.39 -16.17 -14.34
C TRP A 108 -8.62 -15.02 -13.69
N THR A 109 -7.59 -14.50 -14.38
CA THR A 109 -6.79 -13.37 -13.87
C THR A 109 -7.68 -12.13 -13.69
N LYS A 110 -8.55 -11.82 -14.67
CA LYS A 110 -9.50 -10.70 -14.57
C LYS A 110 -10.46 -10.87 -13.42
N GLU A 111 -11.02 -12.06 -13.25
CA GLU A 111 -11.95 -12.37 -12.17
C GLU A 111 -11.30 -12.19 -10.79
N VAL A 112 -10.09 -12.72 -10.59
CA VAL A 112 -9.32 -12.55 -9.35
C VAL A 112 -9.11 -11.07 -9.02
N ILE A 113 -8.73 -10.26 -10.01
CA ILE A 113 -8.51 -8.82 -9.79
C ILE A 113 -9.82 -8.09 -9.49
N ALA A 114 -10.90 -8.37 -10.24
CA ALA A 114 -12.18 -7.76 -10.00
C ALA A 114 -12.70 -8.05 -8.58
N ASN A 115 -12.50 -9.29 -8.10
CA ASN A 115 -12.86 -9.68 -6.74
C ASN A 115 -12.01 -8.95 -5.68
N LEU A 116 -10.70 -8.83 -5.91
CA LEU A 116 -9.80 -8.10 -5.00
C LEU A 116 -10.11 -6.59 -4.97
N ASP A 117 -10.40 -5.98 -6.12
CA ASP A 117 -10.81 -4.58 -6.21
C ASP A 117 -12.14 -4.34 -5.50
N SER A 118 -13.12 -5.26 -5.65
CA SER A 118 -14.39 -5.19 -4.92
C SER A 118 -14.16 -5.25 -3.42
N ALA A 119 -13.37 -6.23 -2.94
CA ALA A 119 -13.07 -6.37 -1.52
C ALA A 119 -12.37 -5.13 -0.93
N LEU A 120 -11.48 -4.51 -1.72
CA LEU A 120 -10.76 -3.32 -1.31
C LEU A 120 -11.65 -2.06 -1.30
N ASN A 121 -12.63 -1.97 -2.20
CA ASN A 121 -13.67 -0.94 -2.20
C ASN A 121 -14.63 -1.12 -1.00
N ASP A 122 -15.07 -2.34 -0.74
CA ASP A 122 -15.89 -2.64 0.44
C ASP A 122 -15.15 -2.30 1.74
N TRP A 123 -13.84 -2.56 1.77
CA TRP A 123 -13.00 -2.21 2.91
C TRP A 123 -12.94 -0.71 3.15
N ILE A 124 -12.71 0.10 2.11
CA ILE A 124 -12.58 1.57 2.27
C ILE A 124 -13.89 2.19 2.77
N ASP A 125 -15.03 1.68 2.30
CA ASP A 125 -16.36 2.15 2.71
C ASP A 125 -16.65 1.85 4.19
N GLN A 126 -16.11 0.73 4.71
CA GLN A 126 -16.25 0.31 6.10
C GLN A 126 -15.25 0.98 7.06
N VAL A 127 -14.27 1.75 6.59
CA VAL A 127 -13.33 2.44 7.48
C VAL A 127 -14.09 3.41 8.39
N PRO A 128 -13.96 3.26 9.73
CA PRO A 128 -14.62 4.13 10.70
C PRO A 128 -14.29 5.61 10.48
N MET A 129 -15.26 6.49 10.75
CA MET A 129 -15.14 7.92 10.46
C MET A 129 -13.89 8.55 11.10
N HIS A 130 -13.56 8.18 12.34
CA HIS A 130 -12.38 8.69 13.07
C HIS A 130 -11.04 8.18 12.51
N LEU A 131 -11.06 7.17 11.63
CA LEU A 131 -9.88 6.61 10.97
C LEU A 131 -9.78 6.97 9.48
N ARG A 132 -10.74 7.72 8.94
CA ARG A 132 -10.67 8.19 7.55
C ARG A 132 -9.59 9.26 7.42
N TRP A 133 -8.80 9.17 6.35
CA TRP A 133 -7.63 10.03 6.19
C TRP A 133 -8.03 11.49 6.02
N ASP A 134 -7.48 12.32 6.89
CA ASP A 134 -7.57 13.77 6.83
C ASP A 134 -6.20 14.37 7.18
N PRO A 135 -5.56 15.13 6.27
CA PRO A 135 -4.30 15.82 6.55
C PRO A 135 -4.40 16.84 7.70
N HIS A 136 -5.61 17.25 8.10
CA HIS A 136 -5.88 18.18 9.19
C HIS A 136 -6.34 17.50 10.48
N MET A 137 -6.31 16.16 10.54
CA MET A 137 -6.65 15.43 11.75
C MET A 137 -5.79 15.91 12.94
N VAL A 138 -6.50 16.25 14.03
CA VAL A 138 -5.94 16.87 15.24
C VAL A 138 -5.41 15.83 16.21
N ASP A 139 -6.15 14.74 16.40
CA ASP A 139 -5.74 13.66 17.28
C ASP A 139 -4.52 12.92 16.69
N PRO A 140 -3.35 12.92 17.36
CA PRO A 140 -2.13 12.35 16.82
C PRO A 140 -2.19 10.81 16.71
N VAL A 141 -2.96 10.14 17.58
CA VAL A 141 -3.12 8.68 17.54
C VAL A 141 -3.92 8.30 16.31
N PHE A 142 -5.09 8.91 16.12
CA PHE A 142 -5.92 8.64 14.95
C PHE A 142 -5.27 9.11 13.64
N ALA A 143 -4.51 10.22 13.67
CA ALA A 143 -3.79 10.68 12.49
C ALA A 143 -2.71 9.67 12.07
N THR A 144 -2.00 9.08 13.04
CA THR A 144 -1.01 8.01 12.79
C THR A 144 -1.69 6.75 12.26
N GLN A 145 -2.74 6.29 12.93
CA GLN A 145 -3.49 5.09 12.53
C GLN A 145 -4.07 5.24 11.12
N SER A 146 -4.68 6.39 10.83
CA SER A 146 -5.24 6.70 9.52
C SER A 146 -4.18 6.75 8.43
N ALA A 147 -3.03 7.40 8.68
CA ALA A 147 -1.90 7.41 7.75
C ALA A 147 -1.45 5.99 7.40
N VAL A 148 -1.32 5.13 8.41
CA VAL A 148 -0.90 3.74 8.23
C VAL A 148 -1.93 2.98 7.39
N LEU A 149 -3.22 3.06 7.72
CA LEU A 149 -4.29 2.36 6.99
C LEU A 149 -4.32 2.76 5.52
N TYR A 150 -4.26 4.06 5.21
CA TYR A 150 -4.34 4.55 3.83
C TYR A 150 -3.06 4.27 3.04
N ALA A 151 -1.88 4.40 3.66
CA ALA A 151 -0.63 4.01 3.02
C ALA A 151 -0.63 2.51 2.67
N CYS A 152 -1.14 1.66 3.57
CA CYS A 152 -1.30 0.23 3.30
C CYS A 152 -2.33 -0.04 2.21
N TYR A 153 -3.48 0.65 2.22
CA TYR A 153 -4.51 0.53 1.19
C TYR A 153 -3.95 0.82 -0.21
N TYR A 154 -3.25 1.94 -0.38
CA TYR A 154 -2.62 2.29 -1.66
C TYR A 154 -1.53 1.29 -2.05
N HIS A 155 -0.79 0.78 -1.08
CA HIS A 155 0.19 -0.27 -1.33
C HIS A 155 -0.47 -1.55 -1.84
N VAL A 156 -1.59 -1.98 -1.26
CA VAL A 156 -2.37 -3.15 -1.73
C VAL A 156 -2.85 -2.96 -3.17
N GLN A 157 -3.37 -1.77 -3.53
CA GLN A 157 -3.73 -1.47 -4.93
C GLN A 157 -2.55 -1.66 -5.89
N ILE A 158 -1.37 -1.15 -5.51
CA ILE A 158 -0.15 -1.34 -6.31
C ILE A 158 0.19 -2.83 -6.43
N GLN A 159 0.08 -3.62 -5.36
CA GLN A 159 0.36 -5.07 -5.40
C GLN A 159 -0.58 -5.84 -6.33
N ILE A 160 -1.88 -5.51 -6.33
CA ILE A 160 -2.89 -6.18 -7.17
C ILE A 160 -2.62 -5.89 -8.65
N HIS A 161 -2.38 -4.63 -9.02
CA HIS A 161 -2.33 -4.21 -10.41
C HIS A 161 -0.93 -4.24 -11.05
N ARG A 162 0.16 -4.35 -10.28
CA ARG A 162 1.54 -4.32 -10.85
C ARG A 162 1.88 -5.53 -11.72
N ILE A 163 1.14 -6.64 -11.63
CA ILE A 163 1.41 -7.82 -12.47
C ILE A 163 1.33 -7.51 -13.97
N PHE A 164 0.46 -6.59 -14.35
CA PHE A 164 0.33 -6.12 -15.73
C PHE A 164 1.48 -5.20 -16.15
N VAL A 165 2.13 -4.54 -15.20
CA VAL A 165 3.29 -3.66 -15.46
C VAL A 165 4.56 -4.48 -15.69
N ASN A 166 4.71 -5.60 -14.97
CA ASN A 166 5.89 -6.46 -15.01
C ASN A 166 5.83 -7.54 -16.10
N CYS A 167 4.63 -7.96 -16.52
CA CYS A 167 4.43 -8.97 -17.56
C CYS A 167 3.56 -8.43 -18.73
N PRO A 168 4.05 -7.48 -19.54
CA PRO A 168 3.28 -6.87 -20.64
C PRO A 168 2.88 -7.85 -21.77
N ASN A 169 3.50 -9.04 -21.82
CA ASN A 169 3.23 -10.06 -22.84
C ASN A 169 2.19 -11.10 -22.43
N MET A 170 1.48 -10.94 -21.30
CA MET A 170 0.49 -11.93 -20.88
C MET A 170 -0.76 -12.00 -21.79
N GLY A 171 -0.90 -11.17 -22.83
CA GLY A 171 -2.04 -11.29 -23.76
C GLY A 171 -3.41 -10.94 -23.16
N LEU A 172 -3.44 -10.51 -21.88
CA LEU A 172 -4.59 -10.48 -20.97
C LEU A 172 -5.84 -9.70 -21.40
N GLY A 173 -5.81 -8.95 -22.51
CA GLY A 173 -6.95 -8.14 -22.97
C GLY A 173 -7.43 -7.04 -22.00
N VAL A 174 -6.89 -6.98 -20.78
CA VAL A 174 -7.06 -5.89 -19.82
C VAL A 174 -6.29 -4.68 -20.36
N PRO A 175 -6.88 -3.47 -20.36
CA PRO A 175 -6.12 -2.29 -20.75
C PRO A 175 -4.97 -2.13 -19.75
N VAL A 176 -3.74 -2.47 -20.15
CA VAL A 176 -2.51 -2.22 -19.36
C VAL A 176 -2.47 -0.77 -18.86
N TYR A 177 -3.10 0.14 -19.60
CA TYR A 177 -3.32 1.54 -19.27
C TYR A 177 -4.18 1.76 -18.01
N ALA A 178 -5.24 0.99 -17.78
CA ALA A 178 -6.11 1.13 -16.61
C ALA A 178 -5.37 0.71 -15.33
N SER A 179 -4.76 -0.47 -15.32
CA SER A 179 -3.95 -0.94 -14.18
C SER A 179 -2.77 -0.01 -13.89
N LEU A 180 -2.09 0.50 -14.93
CA LEU A 180 -1.02 1.49 -14.76
C LEU A 180 -1.52 2.82 -14.18
N ALA A 181 -2.70 3.29 -14.61
CA ALA A 181 -3.32 4.50 -14.08
C ALA A 181 -3.68 4.35 -12.61
N ILE A 182 -4.25 3.20 -12.21
CA ILE A 182 -4.55 2.88 -10.81
C ILE A 182 -3.26 2.88 -10.00
N CYS A 183 -2.25 2.08 -10.37
CA CYS A 183 -0.98 2.03 -9.65
C CYS A 183 -0.35 3.43 -9.51
N THR A 184 -0.38 4.23 -10.58
CA THR A 184 0.18 5.60 -10.56
C THR A 184 -0.59 6.49 -9.60
N SER A 185 -1.92 6.47 -9.64
CA SER A 185 -2.76 7.25 -8.72
C SER A 185 -2.51 6.85 -7.26
N SER A 186 -2.47 5.54 -6.98
CA SER A 186 -2.18 4.99 -5.66
C SER A 186 -0.78 5.37 -5.18
N ALA A 187 0.24 5.29 -6.04
CA ALA A 187 1.60 5.68 -5.69
C ALA A 187 1.71 7.17 -5.32
N ARG A 188 1.03 8.05 -6.06
CA ARG A 188 0.96 9.48 -5.72
C ARG A 188 0.27 9.69 -4.38
N ALA A 189 -0.90 9.09 -4.19
CA ALA A 189 -1.66 9.23 -2.95
C ALA A 189 -0.87 8.71 -1.74
N CYS A 190 -0.20 7.58 -1.86
CA CYS A 190 0.71 7.04 -0.85
C CYS A 190 1.84 8.02 -0.52
N SER A 191 2.50 8.58 -1.55
CA SER A 191 3.58 9.57 -1.39
C SER A 191 3.12 10.80 -0.60
N HIS A 192 1.91 11.31 -0.90
CA HIS A 192 1.33 12.45 -0.20
C HIS A 192 0.97 12.13 1.27
N VAL A 193 0.29 11.01 1.53
CA VAL A 193 -0.05 10.58 2.89
C VAL A 193 1.21 10.48 3.74
N MET A 194 2.24 9.82 3.19
CA MET A 194 3.49 9.56 3.89
C MET A 194 4.31 10.82 4.11
N ASP A 195 4.37 11.76 3.16
CA ASP A 195 5.04 13.06 3.36
C ASP A 195 4.36 13.90 4.46
N VAL A 196 3.01 13.93 4.49
CA VAL A 196 2.27 14.61 5.55
C VAL A 196 2.52 13.96 6.91
N ALA A 197 2.41 12.63 7.00
CA ALA A 197 2.67 11.89 8.23
C ALA A 197 4.11 12.08 8.73
N THR A 198 5.08 12.11 7.81
CA THR A 198 6.50 12.38 8.10
C THR A 198 6.68 13.76 8.73
N ARG A 199 6.12 14.80 8.11
CA ARG A 199 6.27 16.19 8.58
C ARG A 199 5.64 16.41 9.94
N LYS A 200 4.61 15.65 10.28
CA LYS A 200 3.97 15.67 11.60
C LYS A 200 4.67 14.78 12.65
N GLY A 201 5.68 14.00 12.26
CA GLY A 201 6.44 13.14 13.17
C GLY A 201 5.75 11.82 13.54
N PHE A 202 4.82 11.34 12.72
CA PHE A 202 3.97 10.18 13.02
C PHE A 202 4.55 8.82 12.60
N LEU A 203 5.82 8.76 12.20
CA LEU A 203 6.39 7.58 11.55
C LEU A 203 7.18 6.67 12.49
N THR A 204 6.65 5.46 12.71
CA THR A 204 7.33 4.39 13.47
C THR A 204 7.25 3.01 12.83
N ASN A 205 6.43 2.81 11.78
CA ASN A 205 6.15 1.48 11.22
C ASN A 205 7.06 1.15 10.01
N PRO A 206 7.97 0.16 10.09
CA PRO A 206 8.84 -0.23 8.98
C PRO A 206 8.11 -0.79 7.74
N TYR A 207 6.90 -1.32 7.90
CA TYR A 207 6.11 -1.79 6.75
C TYR A 207 5.80 -0.66 5.77
N LEU A 208 5.61 0.56 6.28
CA LEU A 208 5.35 1.74 5.46
C LEU A 208 6.53 2.10 4.54
N LEU A 209 7.76 1.70 4.89
CA LEU A 209 8.90 1.88 4.01
C LEU A 209 8.77 1.07 2.72
N ASN A 210 8.17 -0.12 2.76
CA ASN A 210 7.91 -0.91 1.56
C ASN A 210 6.88 -0.21 0.65
N ALA A 211 5.82 0.35 1.25
CA ALA A 211 4.80 1.10 0.51
C ALA A 211 5.38 2.34 -0.21
N VAL A 212 6.23 3.10 0.50
CA VAL A 212 6.92 4.27 -0.05
C VAL A 212 7.93 3.87 -1.13
N PHE A 213 8.65 2.77 -0.94
CA PHE A 213 9.62 2.25 -1.90
C PHE A 213 8.95 1.83 -3.20
N ASP A 214 7.88 1.03 -3.11
CA ASP A 214 7.14 0.59 -4.28
C ASP A 214 6.49 1.77 -5.01
N SER A 215 6.00 2.78 -4.27
CA SER A 215 5.48 4.02 -4.84
C SER A 215 6.55 4.81 -5.60
N ALA A 216 7.71 5.04 -4.98
CA ALA A 216 8.82 5.75 -5.61
C ALA A 216 9.32 5.04 -6.87
N LEU A 217 9.49 3.72 -6.80
CA LEU A 217 9.89 2.88 -7.92
C LEU A 217 8.89 2.99 -9.07
N LEU A 218 7.59 2.85 -8.79
CA LEU A 218 6.56 2.90 -9.82
C LEU A 218 6.49 4.28 -10.49
N LEU A 219 6.59 5.36 -9.71
CA LEU A 219 6.64 6.72 -10.23
C LEU A 219 7.84 6.94 -11.16
N LEU A 220 9.03 6.46 -10.76
CA LEU A 220 10.23 6.50 -11.60
C LEU A 220 10.06 5.68 -12.89
N LEU A 221 9.51 4.47 -12.79
CA LEU A 221 9.22 3.63 -13.96
C LEU A 221 8.21 4.28 -14.90
N ASN A 222 7.25 5.05 -14.38
CA ASN A 222 6.29 5.79 -15.19
C ASN A 222 6.96 6.97 -15.90
N VAL A 223 7.84 7.72 -15.23
CA VAL A 223 8.63 8.81 -15.86
C VAL A 223 9.54 8.27 -16.96
N TRP A 224 10.25 7.17 -16.71
CA TRP A 224 11.15 6.57 -17.70
C TRP A 224 10.41 5.84 -18.83
N GLY A 225 9.27 5.20 -18.51
CA GLY A 225 8.42 4.52 -19.49
C GLY A 225 7.66 5.48 -20.41
N GLY A 226 7.13 6.60 -19.86
CA GLY A 226 6.41 7.61 -20.62
C GLY A 226 7.27 8.29 -21.71
N ARG A 227 8.57 8.48 -21.43
CA ARG A 227 9.55 8.99 -22.42
C ARG A 227 9.67 8.11 -23.67
N HIS A 228 9.41 6.80 -23.56
CA HIS A 228 9.51 5.86 -24.69
C HIS A 228 8.18 5.54 -25.39
N VAL A 229 7.04 5.82 -24.76
CA VAL A 229 5.69 5.46 -25.26
C VAL A 229 4.89 6.69 -25.73
N GLY A 230 5.46 7.90 -25.64
CA GLY A 230 4.79 9.13 -26.12
C GLY A 230 3.64 9.60 -25.22
N ILE A 231 3.54 9.05 -24.00
CA ILE A 231 2.58 9.52 -22.99
C ILE A 231 3.20 10.73 -22.31
N THR A 232 2.54 11.88 -22.41
CA THR A 232 2.92 13.13 -21.74
C THR A 232 2.63 13.05 -20.24
N VAL A 233 3.44 12.30 -19.52
CA VAL A 233 3.53 12.43 -18.06
C VAL A 233 4.28 13.73 -17.79
N ASP A 234 3.70 14.68 -17.04
CA ASP A 234 4.44 15.87 -16.60
C ASP A 234 5.61 15.42 -15.70
N PRO A 235 6.86 15.45 -16.21
CA PRO A 235 7.99 14.88 -15.49
C PRO A 235 8.25 15.65 -14.19
N LYS A 236 7.91 16.95 -14.14
CA LYS A 236 8.12 17.78 -12.96
C LYS A 236 7.23 17.33 -11.81
N LYS A 237 5.95 17.10 -12.07
CA LYS A 237 5.00 16.67 -11.05
C LYS A 237 5.35 15.28 -10.50
N CYS A 238 5.68 14.32 -11.37
CA CYS A 238 6.11 13.00 -10.89
C CYS A 238 7.42 13.05 -10.09
N MET A 239 8.35 13.93 -10.45
CA MET A 239 9.58 14.10 -9.65
C MET A 239 9.29 14.72 -8.27
N GLN A 240 8.31 15.62 -8.14
CA GLN A 240 7.87 16.11 -6.83
C GLN A 240 7.30 15.00 -5.95
N ASP A 241 6.53 14.07 -6.55
CA ASP A 241 6.01 12.89 -5.84
C ASP A 241 7.17 11.96 -5.41
N VAL A 242 8.20 11.80 -6.23
CA VAL A 242 9.41 11.03 -5.87
C VAL A 242 10.20 11.72 -4.75
N GLU A 243 10.32 13.05 -4.77
CA GLU A 243 10.97 13.82 -3.71
C GLU A 243 10.25 13.69 -2.38
N MET A 244 8.91 13.56 -2.38
CA MET A 244 8.13 13.23 -1.18
C MET A 244 8.59 11.88 -0.60
N CYS A 245 8.70 10.84 -1.42
CA CYS A 245 9.21 9.54 -0.97
C CYS A 245 10.64 9.62 -0.43
N ILE A 246 11.52 10.38 -1.08
CA ILE A 246 12.91 10.56 -0.63
C ILE A 246 12.95 11.19 0.77
N ARG A 247 12.13 12.22 1.02
CA ARG A 247 12.05 12.83 2.37
C ARG A 247 11.61 11.85 3.43
N VAL A 248 10.67 10.95 3.11
CA VAL A 248 10.26 9.89 4.04
C VAL A 248 11.47 9.00 4.36
N PHE A 249 12.24 8.56 3.35
CA PHE A 249 13.43 7.72 3.58
C PHE A 249 14.50 8.39 4.42
N GLN A 250 14.72 9.69 4.26
CA GLN A 250 15.71 10.46 5.04
C GLN A 250 15.42 10.44 6.55
N VAL A 251 14.16 10.26 6.97
CA VAL A 251 13.82 10.14 8.40
C VAL A 251 14.29 8.81 9.00
N TYR A 252 14.39 7.76 8.18
CA TYR A 252 14.84 6.43 8.62
C TYR A 252 16.34 6.19 8.39
N GLU A 253 17.04 7.12 7.73
CA GLU A 253 18.48 7.07 7.64
C GLU A 253 19.07 7.34 9.04
N PRO A 254 19.83 6.40 9.64
CA PRO A 254 20.53 6.71 10.87
C PRO A 254 21.42 7.92 10.60
N ARG A 255 21.35 8.94 11.45
CA ARG A 255 22.37 9.99 11.48
C ARG A 255 23.69 9.30 11.81
N SER A 256 24.43 8.89 10.78
CA SER A 256 25.79 8.43 10.87
C SER A 256 26.61 9.62 11.37
N VAL A 257 26.80 9.66 12.69
CA VAL A 257 27.81 10.50 13.36
C VAL A 257 29.14 9.78 13.27
#